data_AF-A0A642C3B9-F1
#
_entry.id   AF-A0A642C3B9-F1
#
_cell.length_a   1.000
_cell.length_b   1.000
_cell.length_c   1.000
_cell.angle_alpha   90.00
_cell.angle_beta   90.00
_cell.angle_gamma   90.00
#
_symmetry.space_group_name_H-M   'P 1'
#
loop_
_entity.id
_entity.type
_entity.pdbx_description
1 polymer ?
#
loop_
_entity_poly.entity_id
_entity_poly.type
_entity_poly.pdbx_seq_one_letter_code
_entity_poly.pdbx_strand_id
1 'polypeptide(L)'
;VQYRSALIRESRKIVDREEANIEAMVRAYLLTKDEVYYKEGIKRLSEILSWKDSKYFAGDFNRSTILSMSTSAYDAWYNLLTPAEKQLLLETISENAHKFYHEYVNHLENRIADNHVWQMTFRILNMAAFATYGELPMASTWVDYCYNEWVSRLPGLNTDGGWHNGDSYFHVNLRTLIEVPAFYSRISGFDFFADPWYNNNVLYVIYHQPPFSKSAGHGNSHETKMKPNGTRVGYADALARECNNPWAAAYARTILEKEPDIMKKSFLGKAGDLTWYRCITDKALPKEEHSLAELPMTKVFNETGIATMHTSLGDIEKNAMLSFRSSPYGSTSHALANQNAFNTFYGGKAIFYSSGHRTGFTDDHCMYSYRNTRAHNSI
;
A
#
# COMPACT_ATOMS: atom_id res chain seq x y z
N VAL A 1 4.04 16.55 21.05
CA VAL A 1 3.65 15.77 19.85
C VAL A 1 4.67 15.85 18.72
N GLN A 2 5.15 17.05 18.34
CA GLN A 2 6.10 17.23 17.23
C GLN A 2 7.45 16.50 17.42
N TYR A 3 8.05 16.54 18.63
CA TYR A 3 9.31 15.82 18.91
C TYR A 3 9.20 14.29 18.66
N ARG A 4 8.15 13.64 19.16
CA ARG A 4 7.92 12.19 18.92
C ARG A 4 7.72 11.89 17.43
N SER A 5 7.02 12.76 16.71
CA SER A 5 6.79 12.59 15.26
C SER A 5 8.10 12.73 14.46
N ALA A 6 8.95 13.68 14.84
CA ALA A 6 10.29 13.83 14.26
C ALA A 6 11.16 12.60 14.55
N LEU A 7 11.14 12.08 15.78
CA LEU A 7 11.88 10.88 16.16
C LEU A 7 11.46 9.65 15.33
N ILE A 8 10.15 9.44 15.15
CA ILE A 8 9.61 8.37 14.30
C ILE A 8 10.10 8.57 12.86
N ARG A 9 9.99 9.79 12.31
CA ARG A 9 10.43 10.07 10.94
C ARG A 9 11.92 9.81 10.74
N GLU A 10 12.78 10.31 11.62
CA GLU A 10 14.23 10.24 11.45
C GLU A 10 14.75 8.81 11.65
N SER A 11 14.24 8.09 12.65
CA SER A 11 14.60 6.67 12.84
C SER A 11 14.15 5.81 11.66
N ARG A 12 12.94 6.05 11.14
CA ARG A 12 12.43 5.36 9.94
C ARG A 12 13.30 5.56 8.71
N LYS A 13 13.94 6.72 8.52
CA LYS A 13 14.85 6.90 7.36
C LYS A 13 15.99 5.88 7.37
N ILE A 14 16.50 5.52 8.55
CA ILE A 14 17.60 4.58 8.68
C ILE A 14 17.07 3.14 8.55
N VAL A 15 16.00 2.81 9.28
CA VAL A 15 15.41 1.47 9.25
C VAL A 15 14.87 1.12 7.87
N ASP A 16 14.11 2.02 7.22
CA ASP A 16 13.54 1.77 5.88
C ASP A 16 14.66 1.66 4.82
N ARG A 17 15.80 2.35 5.00
CA ARG A 17 16.97 2.21 4.10
C ARG A 17 17.62 0.84 4.24
N GLU A 18 17.86 0.39 5.47
CA GLU A 18 18.48 -0.93 5.67
C GLU A 18 17.52 -2.07 5.36
N GLU A 19 16.20 -1.90 5.56
CA GLU A 19 15.18 -2.86 5.10
C GLU A 19 15.31 -3.12 3.60
N ALA A 20 15.43 -2.08 2.78
CA ALA A 20 15.64 -2.24 1.34
C ALA A 20 16.89 -3.08 1.02
N ASN A 21 17.98 -2.91 1.79
CA ASN A 21 19.20 -3.71 1.63
C ASN A 21 18.98 -5.18 2.01
N ILE A 22 18.35 -5.45 3.16
CA ILE A 22 18.05 -6.81 3.61
C ILE A 22 17.12 -7.53 2.63
N GLU A 23 16.03 -6.87 2.25
CA GLU A 23 15.04 -7.41 1.32
C GLU A 23 15.66 -7.68 -0.07
N ALA A 24 16.61 -6.85 -0.51
CA ALA A 24 17.38 -7.10 -1.74
C ALA A 24 18.30 -8.32 -1.60
N MET A 25 19.02 -8.47 -0.48
CA MET A 25 19.89 -9.63 -0.23
C MET A 25 19.10 -10.94 -0.13
N VAL A 26 17.95 -10.92 0.54
CA VAL A 26 17.03 -12.07 0.62
C VAL A 26 16.63 -12.51 -0.80
N ARG A 27 16.16 -11.57 -1.63
CA ARG A 27 15.72 -11.90 -3.00
C ARG A 27 16.87 -12.27 -3.92
N ALA A 28 18.04 -11.64 -3.77
CA ALA A 28 19.23 -11.99 -4.52
C ALA A 28 19.63 -13.45 -4.22
N TYR A 29 19.69 -13.84 -2.94
CA TYR A 29 19.91 -15.24 -2.56
C TYR A 29 18.85 -16.17 -3.17
N LEU A 30 17.55 -15.82 -3.10
CA LEU A 30 16.50 -16.67 -3.66
C LEU A 30 16.66 -16.91 -5.16
N LEU A 31 17.16 -15.91 -5.90
CA LEU A 31 17.36 -15.96 -7.35
C LEU A 31 18.69 -16.62 -7.77
N THR A 32 19.76 -16.50 -6.98
CA THR A 32 21.10 -16.96 -7.38
C THR A 32 21.61 -18.16 -6.59
N LYS A 33 21.05 -18.38 -5.39
CA LYS A 33 21.56 -19.31 -4.37
C LYS A 33 23.00 -19.03 -3.92
N ASP A 34 23.53 -17.84 -4.20
CA ASP A 34 24.85 -17.43 -3.74
C ASP A 34 24.80 -17.05 -2.26
N GLU A 35 25.47 -17.86 -1.43
CA GLU A 35 25.52 -17.68 0.02
C GLU A 35 26.19 -16.37 0.47
N VAL A 36 26.86 -15.62 -0.42
CA VAL A 36 27.40 -14.30 -0.08
C VAL A 36 26.28 -13.36 0.42
N TYR A 37 25.09 -13.46 -0.16
CA TYR A 37 23.94 -12.66 0.21
C TYR A 37 23.35 -13.08 1.56
N TYR A 38 23.36 -14.38 1.85
CA TYR A 38 22.97 -14.92 3.16
C TYR A 38 23.92 -14.42 4.26
N LYS A 39 25.24 -14.56 4.07
CA LYS A 39 26.26 -14.20 5.06
C LYS A 39 26.24 -12.72 5.41
N GLU A 40 26.20 -11.84 4.40
CA GLU A 40 26.10 -10.40 4.63
C GLU A 40 24.70 -10.01 5.15
N GLY A 41 23.65 -10.69 4.68
CA GLY A 41 22.27 -10.46 5.10
C GLY A 41 22.04 -10.71 6.59
N ILE A 42 22.46 -11.86 7.12
CA ILE A 42 22.37 -12.16 8.55
C ILE A 42 23.19 -11.19 9.40
N LYS A 43 24.42 -10.86 8.96
CA LYS A 43 25.27 -9.91 9.67
C LYS A 43 24.59 -8.55 9.82
N ARG A 44 24.04 -8.00 8.72
CA ARG A 44 23.33 -6.71 8.74
C ARG A 44 22.03 -6.78 9.52
N LEU A 45 21.25 -7.84 9.34
CA LEU A 45 19.99 -7.99 10.05
C LEU A 45 20.24 -8.04 11.56
N SER A 46 21.23 -8.82 12.01
CA SER A 46 21.60 -8.90 13.44
C SER A 46 21.95 -7.54 14.04
N GLU A 47 22.69 -6.70 13.29
CA GLU A 47 22.96 -5.32 13.69
C GLU A 47 21.67 -4.50 13.85
N ILE A 48 20.76 -4.56 12.88
CA ILE A 48 19.48 -3.82 12.94
C ILE A 48 18.62 -4.31 14.11
N LEU A 49 18.59 -5.61 14.37
CA LEU A 49 17.85 -6.20 15.50
C LEU A 49 18.38 -5.71 16.85
N SER A 50 19.68 -5.40 16.95
CA SER A 50 20.29 -4.83 18.16
C SER A 50 19.76 -3.42 18.49
N TRP A 51 19.16 -2.72 17.53
CA TRP A 51 18.65 -1.36 17.74
C TRP A 51 17.35 -1.31 18.53
N LYS A 52 16.70 -2.46 18.80
CA LYS A 52 15.36 -2.53 19.40
C LYS A 52 15.24 -1.83 20.77
N ASP A 53 16.33 -1.80 21.54
CA ASP A 53 16.39 -1.17 22.87
C ASP A 53 16.88 0.29 22.82
N SER A 54 17.21 0.80 21.63
CA SER A 54 17.61 2.20 21.45
C SER A 54 16.44 3.13 21.74
N LYS A 55 16.68 4.17 22.55
CA LYS A 55 15.72 5.27 22.75
C LYS A 55 15.32 5.97 21.44
N TYR A 56 16.08 5.77 20.37
CA TYR A 56 15.80 6.32 19.05
C TYR A 56 14.91 5.42 18.19
N PHE A 57 14.73 4.15 18.56
CA PHE A 57 13.87 3.22 17.84
C PHE A 57 12.40 3.48 18.20
N ALA A 58 11.74 4.31 17.41
CA ALA A 58 10.39 4.79 17.70
C ALA A 58 9.38 4.45 16.60
N GLY A 59 8.14 4.15 17.01
CA GLY A 59 7.03 3.90 16.10
C GLY A 59 6.80 2.42 15.78
N ASP A 60 5.54 2.09 15.55
CA ASP A 60 5.05 0.76 15.16
C ASP A 60 5.60 0.30 13.82
N PHE A 61 5.77 1.19 12.83
CA PHE A 61 6.35 0.80 11.55
C PHE A 61 7.77 0.26 11.68
N ASN A 62 8.64 0.90 12.46
CA ASN A 62 10.01 0.39 12.69
C ASN A 62 9.98 -1.02 13.30
N ARG A 63 9.11 -1.23 14.28
CA ARG A 63 8.91 -2.56 14.89
C ARG A 63 8.37 -3.58 13.90
N SER A 64 7.42 -3.20 13.06
CA SER A 64 6.90 -4.07 12.00
C SER A 64 7.97 -4.40 10.95
N THR A 65 8.89 -3.47 10.67
CA THR A 65 10.02 -3.71 9.75
C THR A 65 10.93 -4.82 10.28
N ILE A 66 11.22 -4.82 11.59
CA ILE A 66 11.98 -5.90 12.23
C ILE A 66 11.28 -7.25 12.04
N LEU A 67 9.96 -7.32 12.32
CA LEU A 67 9.18 -8.53 12.09
C LEU A 67 9.23 -8.97 10.61
N SER A 68 9.09 -8.03 9.68
CA SER A 68 9.10 -8.29 8.24
C SER A 68 10.44 -8.86 7.79
N MET A 69 11.56 -8.20 8.11
CA MET A 69 12.89 -8.65 7.69
C MET A 69 13.26 -9.99 8.33
N SER A 70 12.93 -10.19 9.61
CA SER A 70 13.16 -11.47 10.26
C SER A 70 12.36 -12.59 9.62
N THR A 71 11.12 -12.33 9.20
CA THR A 71 10.29 -13.29 8.46
C THR A 71 10.91 -13.63 7.10
N SER A 72 11.29 -12.61 6.32
CA SER A 72 11.93 -12.78 5.00
C SER A 72 13.22 -13.59 5.10
N ALA A 73 14.09 -13.26 6.07
CA ALA A 73 15.34 -13.96 6.33
C ALA A 73 15.12 -15.40 6.80
N TYR A 74 14.17 -15.60 7.73
CA TYR A 74 13.86 -16.90 8.29
C TYR A 74 13.39 -17.88 7.20
N ASP A 75 12.42 -17.47 6.40
CA ASP A 75 11.84 -18.30 5.34
C ASP A 75 12.86 -18.56 4.21
N ALA A 76 13.51 -17.51 3.72
CA ALA A 76 14.40 -17.65 2.58
C ALA A 76 15.71 -18.40 2.90
N TRP A 77 16.28 -18.18 4.09
CA TRP A 77 17.57 -18.74 4.48
C TRP A 77 17.45 -19.96 5.40
N TYR A 78 16.22 -20.45 5.67
CA TYR A 78 15.90 -21.49 6.64
C TYR A 78 16.92 -22.65 6.70
N ASN A 79 17.28 -23.19 5.54
CA ASN A 79 18.16 -24.35 5.43
C ASN A 79 19.66 -24.05 5.63
N LEU A 80 20.05 -22.78 5.71
CA LEU A 80 21.42 -22.33 5.94
C LEU A 80 21.65 -21.85 7.38
N LEU A 81 20.58 -21.52 8.11
CA LEU A 81 20.67 -20.94 9.45
C LEU A 81 21.36 -21.89 10.41
N THR A 82 22.36 -21.38 11.13
CA THR A 82 22.87 -22.04 12.33
C THR A 82 21.78 -22.08 13.41
N PRO A 83 21.88 -22.97 14.41
CA PRO A 83 20.94 -23.00 15.52
C PRO A 83 20.77 -21.65 16.22
N ALA A 84 21.85 -20.88 16.38
CA ALA A 84 21.82 -19.57 17.01
C ALA A 84 21.11 -18.51 16.15
N GLU A 85 21.35 -18.49 14.84
CA GLU A 85 20.65 -17.57 13.93
C GLU A 85 19.16 -17.92 13.83
N LYS A 86 18.83 -19.21 13.75
CA LYS A 86 17.45 -19.68 13.75
C LYS A 86 16.73 -19.25 15.03
N GLN A 87 17.36 -19.43 16.18
CA GLN A 87 16.82 -19.01 17.47
C GLN A 87 16.61 -17.49 17.53
N LEU A 88 17.61 -16.69 17.11
CA LEU A 88 17.51 -15.23 17.07
C LEU A 88 16.30 -14.76 16.25
N LEU A 89 16.12 -15.32 15.06
CA LEU A 89 15.01 -14.96 14.17
C LEU A 89 13.66 -15.39 14.74
N LEU A 90 13.55 -16.62 15.26
CA LEU A 90 12.32 -17.12 15.88
C LEU A 90 11.91 -16.33 17.12
N GLU A 91 12.84 -16.00 18.00
CA GLU A 91 12.58 -15.16 19.18
C GLU A 91 12.11 -13.77 18.76
N THR A 92 12.76 -13.18 17.74
CA THR A 92 12.37 -11.88 17.20
C THR A 92 10.98 -11.91 16.57
N ILE A 93 10.66 -12.95 15.80
CA ILE A 93 9.33 -13.14 15.19
C ILE A 93 8.30 -13.30 16.30
N SER A 94 8.55 -14.18 17.28
CA SER A 94 7.64 -14.46 18.38
C SER A 94 7.32 -13.21 19.20
N GLU A 95 8.35 -12.44 19.60
CA GLU A 95 8.19 -11.22 20.41
C GLU A 95 7.29 -10.19 19.68
N ASN A 96 7.57 -9.93 18.40
CA ASN A 96 6.90 -8.86 17.67
C ASN A 96 5.54 -9.30 17.13
N ALA A 97 5.38 -10.54 16.66
CA ALA A 97 4.09 -11.06 16.22
C ALA A 97 3.09 -11.12 17.38
N HIS A 98 3.54 -11.57 18.56
CA HIS A 98 2.73 -11.57 19.77
C HIS A 98 2.26 -10.15 20.13
N LYS A 99 3.15 -9.16 20.08
CA LYS A 99 2.81 -7.76 20.36
C LYS A 99 1.74 -7.22 19.39
N PHE A 100 1.95 -7.39 18.08
CA PHE A 100 1.00 -6.91 17.07
C PHE A 100 -0.35 -7.60 17.18
N TYR A 101 -0.37 -8.93 17.37
CA TYR A 101 -1.61 -9.67 17.60
C TYR A 101 -2.41 -9.10 18.78
N HIS A 102 -1.75 -8.80 19.90
CA HIS A 102 -2.41 -8.20 21.07
C HIS A 102 -2.86 -6.74 20.86
N GLU A 103 -2.22 -6.01 19.95
CA GLU A 103 -2.69 -4.68 19.53
C GLU A 103 -3.91 -4.76 18.60
N TYR A 104 -4.10 -5.89 17.91
CA TYR A 104 -5.17 -6.08 16.94
C TYR A 104 -6.42 -6.68 17.55
N VAL A 105 -6.30 -7.79 18.28
CA VAL A 105 -7.44 -8.56 18.78
C VAL A 105 -8.34 -7.70 19.67
N ASN A 106 -9.64 -7.78 19.43
CA ASN A 106 -10.69 -6.98 20.08
C ASN A 106 -10.55 -5.46 19.87
N HIS A 107 -9.79 -5.06 18.84
CA HIS A 107 -9.55 -3.66 18.51
C HIS A 107 -9.69 -3.44 17.01
N LEU A 108 -8.74 -3.93 16.19
CA LEU A 108 -8.66 -3.71 14.74
C LEU A 108 -9.97 -4.01 14.02
N GLU A 109 -10.56 -5.18 14.29
CA GLU A 109 -11.73 -5.70 13.59
C GLU A 109 -12.96 -4.80 13.73
N ASN A 110 -12.99 -3.93 14.75
CA ASN A 110 -14.09 -3.01 15.04
C ASN A 110 -13.73 -1.53 14.83
N ARG A 111 -12.51 -1.22 14.37
CA ARG A 111 -12.15 0.15 13.95
C ARG A 111 -12.76 0.44 12.58
N ILE A 112 -13.15 1.69 12.34
CA ILE A 112 -13.60 2.13 11.01
C ILE A 112 -12.54 1.81 9.94
N ALA A 113 -11.28 2.15 10.22
CA ALA A 113 -10.08 1.66 9.56
C ALA A 113 -8.89 1.98 10.47
N ASP A 114 -7.96 1.05 10.64
CA ASP A 114 -6.69 1.31 11.32
C ASP A 114 -5.58 1.46 10.28
N ASN A 115 -5.09 2.70 10.14
CA ASN A 115 -4.25 3.09 9.01
C ASN A 115 -2.98 2.26 8.90
N HIS A 116 -2.17 2.18 9.96
CA HIS A 116 -0.87 1.52 9.87
C HIS A 116 -1.03 0.00 9.68
N VAL A 117 -2.09 -0.55 10.28
CA VAL A 117 -2.44 -1.96 10.19
C VAL A 117 -2.84 -2.34 8.76
N TRP A 118 -3.78 -1.63 8.18
CA TRP A 118 -4.24 -1.88 6.80
C TRP A 118 -3.14 -1.63 5.78
N GLN A 119 -2.28 -0.63 6.01
CA GLN A 119 -1.18 -0.30 5.11
C GLN A 119 -0.14 -1.40 5.03
N MET A 120 0.39 -1.84 6.17
CA MET A 120 1.55 -2.73 6.19
C MET A 120 1.50 -3.76 7.31
N THR A 121 1.17 -3.37 8.54
CA THR A 121 1.50 -4.22 9.70
C THR A 121 0.59 -5.46 9.80
N PHE A 122 -0.61 -5.43 9.21
CA PHE A 122 -1.45 -6.64 9.04
C PHE A 122 -0.78 -7.67 8.13
N ARG A 123 -0.38 -7.27 6.92
CA ARG A 123 0.31 -8.15 5.97
C ARG A 123 1.60 -8.71 6.57
N ILE A 124 2.34 -7.89 7.31
CA ILE A 124 3.58 -8.32 7.96
C ILE A 124 3.29 -9.42 9.01
N LEU A 125 2.31 -9.21 9.89
CA LEU A 125 1.90 -10.24 10.86
C LEU A 125 1.42 -11.50 10.14
N ASN A 126 0.60 -11.35 9.09
CA ASN A 126 0.10 -12.46 8.30
C ASN A 126 1.25 -13.32 7.75
N MET A 127 2.22 -12.72 7.06
CA MET A 127 3.34 -13.48 6.49
C MET A 127 4.20 -14.14 7.58
N ALA A 128 4.42 -13.45 8.72
CA ALA A 128 5.16 -14.00 9.85
C ALA A 128 4.45 -15.21 10.48
N ALA A 129 3.12 -15.13 10.61
CA ALA A 129 2.28 -16.20 11.13
C ALA A 129 2.38 -17.46 10.27
N PHE A 130 2.24 -17.30 8.94
CA PHE A 130 2.34 -18.43 8.02
C PHE A 130 3.76 -18.99 7.91
N ALA A 131 4.80 -18.15 7.96
CA ALA A 131 6.20 -18.60 7.92
C ALA A 131 6.62 -19.43 9.14
N THR A 132 5.88 -19.33 10.26
CA THR A 132 6.18 -20.03 11.52
C THR A 132 5.07 -20.98 11.95
N TYR A 133 4.08 -21.22 11.09
CA TYR A 133 2.95 -22.09 11.38
C TYR A 133 3.40 -23.54 11.56
N GLY A 134 3.05 -24.14 12.70
CA GLY A 134 3.50 -25.48 13.09
C GLY A 134 4.86 -25.52 13.82
N GLU A 135 5.57 -24.40 13.89
CA GLU A 135 6.86 -24.30 14.59
C GLU A 135 6.77 -23.45 15.87
N LEU A 136 6.15 -22.26 15.79
CA LEU A 136 5.84 -21.47 16.97
C LEU A 136 4.41 -21.80 17.46
N PRO A 137 4.20 -22.14 18.75
CA PRO A 137 2.88 -22.52 19.25
C PRO A 137 1.79 -21.47 18.98
N MET A 138 2.13 -20.18 19.14
CA MET A 138 1.22 -19.06 18.94
C MET A 138 0.92 -18.74 17.47
N ALA A 139 1.71 -19.27 16.51
CA ALA A 139 1.47 -19.00 15.09
C ALA A 139 0.11 -19.54 14.62
N SER A 140 -0.40 -20.60 15.25
CA SER A 140 -1.75 -21.12 14.98
C SER A 140 -2.84 -20.06 15.23
N THR A 141 -2.77 -19.36 16.37
CA THR A 141 -3.68 -18.26 16.72
C THR A 141 -3.53 -17.07 15.78
N TRP A 142 -2.30 -16.72 15.38
CA TRP A 142 -2.07 -15.59 14.47
C TRP A 142 -2.59 -15.88 13.06
N VAL A 143 -2.39 -17.09 12.55
CA VAL A 143 -2.94 -17.53 11.27
C VAL A 143 -4.46 -17.49 11.30
N ASP A 144 -5.08 -18.02 12.37
CA ASP A 144 -6.53 -18.00 12.56
C ASP A 144 -7.07 -16.56 12.52
N TYR A 145 -6.47 -15.65 13.31
CA TYR A 145 -6.89 -14.24 13.34
C TYR A 145 -6.71 -13.55 11.99
N CYS A 146 -5.51 -13.59 11.39
CA CYS A 146 -5.23 -12.88 10.15
C CYS A 146 -6.08 -13.42 8.98
N TYR A 147 -6.20 -14.74 8.83
CA TYR A 147 -6.98 -15.32 7.75
C TYR A 147 -8.47 -14.95 7.88
N ASN A 148 -9.06 -15.11 9.07
CA ASN A 148 -10.47 -14.79 9.27
C ASN A 148 -10.75 -13.29 9.21
N GLU A 149 -9.87 -12.43 9.72
CA GLU A 149 -10.06 -10.97 9.63
C GLU A 149 -10.00 -10.48 8.18
N TRP A 150 -9.12 -11.07 7.36
CA TRP A 150 -9.12 -10.76 5.93
C TRP A 150 -10.47 -11.13 5.30
N VAL A 151 -10.92 -12.37 5.49
CA VAL A 151 -12.21 -12.86 4.94
C VAL A 151 -13.40 -12.09 5.48
N SER A 152 -13.34 -11.62 6.73
CA SER A 152 -14.42 -10.91 7.42
C SER A 152 -14.74 -9.58 6.74
N ARG A 153 -13.72 -8.79 6.36
CA ARG A 153 -13.95 -7.39 5.94
C ARG A 153 -12.89 -6.74 5.06
N LEU A 154 -11.88 -7.47 4.59
CA LEU A 154 -10.86 -6.95 3.65
C LEU A 154 -11.06 -7.62 2.27
N PRO A 155 -10.68 -6.95 1.17
CA PRO A 155 -9.99 -5.66 1.07
C PRO A 155 -10.91 -4.44 1.12
N GLY A 156 -10.32 -3.29 1.50
CA GLY A 156 -10.99 -2.00 1.44
C GLY A 156 -12.05 -1.79 2.53
N LEU A 157 -12.52 -0.54 2.63
CA LEU A 157 -13.58 -0.18 3.59
C LEU A 157 -14.94 -0.07 2.89
N ASN A 158 -14.94 0.56 1.72
CA ASN A 158 -16.11 0.74 0.88
C ASN A 158 -16.06 -0.31 -0.23
N THR A 159 -17.19 -0.96 -0.49
CA THR A 159 -17.31 -2.04 -1.48
C THR A 159 -17.29 -1.53 -2.92
N ASP A 160 -17.55 -0.23 -3.10
CA ASP A 160 -17.50 0.46 -4.40
C ASP A 160 -16.09 0.65 -4.98
N GLY A 161 -15.05 0.19 -4.28
CA GLY A 161 -13.65 0.24 -4.72
C GLY A 161 -12.94 1.56 -4.48
N GLY A 162 -13.61 2.60 -3.98
CA GLY A 162 -12.97 3.87 -3.66
C GLY A 162 -12.09 3.80 -2.41
N TRP A 163 -10.99 4.57 -2.38
CA TRP A 163 -10.09 4.59 -1.22
C TRP A 163 -10.46 5.70 -0.22
N HIS A 164 -10.93 5.29 0.97
CA HIS A 164 -11.42 6.16 2.05
C HIS A 164 -10.40 7.22 2.53
N ASN A 165 -9.10 6.92 2.48
CA ASN A 165 -8.03 7.82 2.90
C ASN A 165 -7.40 8.65 1.75
N GLY A 166 -7.97 8.56 0.55
CA GLY A 166 -7.61 9.40 -0.59
C GLY A 166 -6.31 9.02 -1.31
N ASP A 167 -5.85 9.96 -2.14
CA ASP A 167 -4.92 9.72 -3.25
C ASP A 167 -3.57 9.18 -2.79
N SER A 168 -2.98 9.82 -1.77
CA SER A 168 -1.66 9.44 -1.30
C SER A 168 -1.68 8.14 -0.51
N TYR A 169 -2.66 8.01 0.38
CA TYR A 169 -2.73 6.89 1.29
C TYR A 169 -3.22 5.59 0.64
N PHE A 170 -3.79 5.64 -0.56
CA PHE A 170 -3.98 4.44 -1.37
C PHE A 170 -2.64 3.73 -1.68
N HIS A 171 -1.60 4.49 -2.02
CA HIS A 171 -0.32 3.95 -2.49
C HIS A 171 0.47 3.18 -1.41
N VAL A 172 0.18 3.43 -0.13
CA VAL A 172 0.84 2.73 0.99
C VAL A 172 0.15 1.42 1.37
N ASN A 173 -0.88 1.00 0.61
CA ASN A 173 -1.58 -0.28 0.80
C ASN A 173 -1.32 -1.27 -0.34
N LEU A 174 -0.64 -0.86 -1.42
CA LEU A 174 -0.61 -1.65 -2.67
C LEU A 174 0.00 -3.03 -2.49
N ARG A 175 1.07 -3.17 -1.70
CA ARG A 175 1.62 -4.49 -1.36
C ARG A 175 0.64 -5.33 -0.56
N THR A 176 -0.07 -4.75 0.41
CA THR A 176 -1.08 -5.48 1.19
C THR A 176 -2.24 -5.95 0.32
N LEU A 177 -2.72 -5.09 -0.58
CA LEU A 177 -3.83 -5.38 -1.48
C LEU A 177 -3.52 -6.44 -2.54
N ILE A 178 -2.25 -6.75 -2.82
CA ILE A 178 -1.84 -7.77 -3.80
C ILE A 178 -1.19 -8.98 -3.14
N GLU A 179 -0.21 -8.79 -2.24
CA GLU A 179 0.59 -9.90 -1.71
C GLU A 179 -0.22 -10.82 -0.79
N VAL A 180 -1.14 -10.30 0.02
CA VAL A 180 -1.99 -11.13 0.90
C VAL A 180 -2.92 -12.04 0.10
N PRO A 181 -3.80 -11.54 -0.80
CA PRO A 181 -4.70 -12.39 -1.57
C PRO A 181 -3.96 -13.27 -2.57
N ALA A 182 -2.83 -12.84 -3.15
CA ALA A 182 -2.02 -13.69 -4.04
C ALA A 182 -1.42 -14.87 -3.27
N PHE A 183 -0.93 -14.62 -2.04
CA PHE A 183 -0.46 -15.68 -1.16
C PHE A 183 -1.59 -16.64 -0.78
N TYR A 184 -2.72 -16.14 -0.29
CA TYR A 184 -3.88 -16.96 0.08
C TYR A 184 -4.40 -17.78 -1.09
N SER A 185 -4.50 -17.19 -2.28
CA SER A 185 -4.98 -17.89 -3.45
C SER A 185 -4.07 -19.05 -3.83
N ARG A 186 -2.75 -18.83 -3.77
CA ARG A 186 -1.76 -19.88 -4.07
C ARG A 186 -1.81 -21.03 -3.07
N ILE A 187 -1.97 -20.76 -1.77
CA ILE A 187 -1.92 -21.82 -0.74
C ILE A 187 -3.24 -22.56 -0.56
N SER A 188 -4.37 -21.93 -0.92
CA SER A 188 -5.72 -22.52 -0.74
C SER A 188 -6.29 -23.12 -2.02
N GLY A 189 -5.84 -22.67 -3.19
CA GLY A 189 -6.47 -22.98 -4.48
C GLY A 189 -7.79 -22.23 -4.73
N PHE A 190 -8.21 -21.32 -3.83
CA PHE A 190 -9.37 -20.46 -3.99
C PHE A 190 -8.96 -19.07 -4.50
N ASP A 191 -9.69 -18.48 -5.43
CA ASP A 191 -9.35 -17.16 -5.96
C ASP A 191 -9.84 -16.02 -5.04
N PHE A 192 -8.94 -15.44 -4.25
CA PHE A 192 -9.25 -14.29 -3.40
C PHE A 192 -9.41 -12.97 -4.18
N PHE A 193 -9.01 -12.92 -5.45
CA PHE A 193 -9.26 -11.77 -6.33
C PHE A 193 -10.65 -11.82 -6.99
N ALA A 194 -11.42 -12.89 -6.77
CA ALA A 194 -12.82 -12.97 -7.17
C ALA A 194 -13.73 -12.00 -6.39
N ASP A 195 -13.22 -11.38 -5.30
CA ASP A 195 -13.92 -10.30 -4.62
C ASP A 195 -14.20 -9.12 -5.60
N PRO A 196 -15.46 -8.71 -5.77
CA PRO A 196 -15.83 -7.65 -6.71
C PRO A 196 -15.15 -6.30 -6.40
N TRP A 197 -14.68 -6.10 -5.16
CA TRP A 197 -13.93 -4.92 -4.76
C TRP A 197 -12.74 -4.64 -5.68
N TYR A 198 -12.02 -5.66 -6.14
CA TYR A 198 -10.84 -5.48 -6.99
C TYR A 198 -11.20 -4.86 -8.36
N ASN A 199 -12.23 -5.40 -9.03
CA ASN A 199 -12.71 -4.85 -10.29
C ASN A 199 -13.28 -3.43 -10.11
N ASN A 200 -13.96 -3.17 -9.00
CA ASN A 200 -14.40 -1.83 -8.64
C ASN A 200 -13.22 -0.87 -8.39
N ASN A 201 -12.15 -1.34 -7.74
CA ASN A 201 -10.97 -0.55 -7.44
C ASN A 201 -10.15 -0.22 -8.70
N VAL A 202 -10.17 -1.04 -9.75
CA VAL A 202 -9.60 -0.67 -11.06
C VAL A 202 -10.16 0.67 -11.54
N LEU A 203 -11.47 0.90 -11.40
CA LEU A 203 -12.07 2.18 -11.78
C LEU A 203 -11.53 3.31 -10.90
N TYR A 204 -11.32 3.10 -9.59
CA TYR A 204 -10.67 4.09 -8.74
C TYR A 204 -9.22 4.37 -9.18
N VAL A 205 -8.48 3.35 -9.59
CA VAL A 205 -7.10 3.51 -10.11
C VAL A 205 -7.08 4.42 -11.35
N ILE A 206 -8.03 4.26 -12.26
CA ILE A 206 -8.07 5.02 -13.51
C ILE A 206 -8.60 6.43 -13.30
N TYR A 207 -9.81 6.55 -12.73
CA TYR A 207 -10.53 7.82 -12.67
C TYR A 207 -9.93 8.83 -11.68
N HIS A 208 -9.43 8.37 -10.53
CA HIS A 208 -8.88 9.27 -9.51
C HIS A 208 -7.47 9.78 -9.83
N GLN A 209 -6.78 9.14 -10.78
CA GLN A 209 -5.53 9.66 -11.31
C GLN A 209 -5.28 9.09 -12.72
N PRO A 210 -5.85 9.71 -13.77
CA PRO A 210 -5.66 9.29 -15.15
C PRO A 210 -4.16 9.28 -15.55
N PRO A 211 -3.80 8.61 -16.66
CA PRO A 211 -2.44 8.64 -17.18
C PRO A 211 -1.88 10.06 -17.23
N PHE A 212 -0.62 10.23 -16.80
CA PHE A 212 0.10 11.52 -16.82
C PHE A 212 -0.60 12.70 -16.14
N SER A 213 -1.57 12.45 -15.26
CA SER A 213 -2.42 13.48 -14.66
C SER A 213 -2.22 13.64 -13.14
N LYS A 214 -2.45 14.86 -12.67
CA LYS A 214 -2.64 15.18 -11.25
C LYS A 214 -3.81 14.35 -10.70
N SER A 215 -3.65 13.82 -9.49
CA SER A 215 -4.73 13.10 -8.80
C SER A 215 -5.89 14.02 -8.41
N ALA A 216 -7.06 13.42 -8.18
CA ALA A 216 -8.34 14.07 -7.92
C ALA A 216 -8.37 15.04 -6.72
N GLY A 217 -7.40 15.00 -5.81
CA GLY A 217 -7.23 16.01 -4.77
C GLY A 217 -7.88 15.64 -3.43
N HIS A 218 -7.85 14.35 -3.07
CA HIS A 218 -8.47 13.86 -1.85
C HIS A 218 -7.46 13.27 -0.87
N GLY A 219 -7.67 13.55 0.41
CA GLY A 219 -6.89 13.01 1.53
C GLY A 219 -5.52 13.67 1.71
N ASN A 220 -4.85 13.38 2.83
CA ASN A 220 -3.54 13.94 3.14
C ASN A 220 -2.48 13.66 2.05
N SER A 221 -1.61 14.64 1.82
CA SER A 221 -0.58 14.66 0.79
C SER A 221 -1.10 14.56 -0.66
N HIS A 222 -2.39 14.87 -0.91
CA HIS A 222 -2.96 14.90 -2.25
C HIS A 222 -2.22 15.84 -3.21
N GLU A 223 -1.68 16.95 -2.72
CA GLU A 223 -0.89 17.92 -3.48
C GLU A 223 0.38 17.31 -4.10
N THR A 224 0.93 16.24 -3.50
CA THR A 224 2.17 15.60 -3.96
C THR A 224 1.97 14.66 -5.15
N LYS A 225 0.72 14.28 -5.45
CA LYS A 225 0.39 13.29 -6.49
C LYS A 225 0.18 13.94 -7.84
N MET A 226 1.31 14.34 -8.45
CA MET A 226 1.37 15.10 -9.70
C MET A 226 1.16 14.27 -10.97
N LYS A 227 1.56 12.99 -10.95
CA LYS A 227 1.33 12.01 -12.01
C LYS A 227 1.36 10.59 -11.43
N PRO A 228 0.80 9.56 -12.09
CA PRO A 228 0.97 8.17 -11.68
C PRO A 228 2.45 7.81 -11.54
N ASN A 229 2.80 7.04 -10.50
CA ASN A 229 4.16 6.56 -10.26
C ASN A 229 4.28 5.05 -10.55
N GLY A 230 5.51 4.53 -10.54
CA GLY A 230 5.78 3.12 -10.84
C GLY A 230 5.02 2.13 -9.95
N THR A 231 4.78 2.45 -8.67
CA THR A 231 4.01 1.57 -7.78
C THR A 231 2.53 1.51 -8.18
N ARG A 232 1.92 2.63 -8.59
CA ARG A 232 0.54 2.65 -9.09
C ARG A 232 0.41 1.84 -10.38
N VAL A 233 1.36 1.99 -11.30
CA VAL A 233 1.38 1.21 -12.56
C VAL A 233 1.58 -0.28 -12.25
N GLY A 234 2.47 -0.62 -11.31
CA GLY A 234 2.69 -2.00 -10.87
C GLY A 234 1.45 -2.62 -10.22
N TYR A 235 0.65 -1.83 -9.50
CA TYR A 235 -0.62 -2.29 -8.95
C TYR A 235 -1.67 -2.53 -10.03
N ALA A 236 -1.78 -1.62 -11.02
CA ALA A 236 -2.66 -1.82 -12.17
C ALA A 236 -2.26 -3.05 -13.00
N ASP A 237 -0.95 -3.28 -13.20
CA ASP A 237 -0.42 -4.50 -13.84
C ASP A 237 -0.80 -5.76 -13.07
N ALA A 238 -0.70 -5.75 -11.73
CA ALA A 238 -1.13 -6.87 -10.91
C ALA A 238 -2.65 -7.12 -11.04
N LEU A 239 -3.51 -6.08 -10.96
CA LEU A 239 -4.95 -6.24 -11.14
C LEU A 239 -5.33 -6.73 -12.55
N ALA A 240 -4.58 -6.31 -13.58
CA ALA A 240 -4.77 -6.81 -14.94
C ALA A 240 -4.57 -8.33 -15.00
N ARG A 241 -3.50 -8.85 -14.37
CA ARG A 241 -3.16 -10.28 -14.32
C ARG A 241 -4.10 -11.07 -13.43
N GLU A 242 -4.33 -10.59 -12.22
CA GLU A 242 -5.07 -11.32 -11.18
C GLU A 242 -6.56 -11.39 -11.50
N CYS A 243 -7.15 -10.29 -11.99
CA CYS A 243 -8.58 -10.20 -12.28
C CYS A 243 -8.92 -10.34 -13.77
N ASN A 244 -7.93 -10.61 -14.64
CA ASN A 244 -8.08 -10.58 -16.10
C ASN A 244 -8.77 -9.28 -16.59
N ASN A 245 -8.43 -8.14 -15.97
CA ASN A 245 -9.15 -6.88 -16.18
C ASN A 245 -8.51 -6.05 -17.32
N PRO A 246 -9.22 -5.83 -18.45
CA PRO A 246 -8.62 -5.18 -19.61
C PRO A 246 -8.46 -3.66 -19.45
N TRP A 247 -9.20 -3.01 -18.55
CA TRP A 247 -9.06 -1.57 -18.26
C TRP A 247 -7.81 -1.29 -17.43
N ALA A 248 -7.51 -2.17 -16.47
CA ALA A 248 -6.26 -2.11 -15.72
C ALA A 248 -5.06 -2.31 -16.66
N ALA A 249 -5.16 -3.26 -17.60
CA ALA A 249 -4.16 -3.49 -18.62
C ALA A 249 -3.98 -2.27 -19.53
N ALA A 250 -5.08 -1.67 -20.01
CA ALA A 250 -5.06 -0.46 -20.82
C ALA A 250 -4.37 0.70 -20.10
N TYR A 251 -4.69 0.91 -18.82
CA TYR A 251 -4.06 1.95 -17.99
C TYR A 251 -2.55 1.76 -17.87
N ALA A 252 -2.10 0.55 -17.55
CA ALA A 252 -0.68 0.23 -17.44
C ALA A 252 0.03 0.39 -18.80
N ARG A 253 -0.55 -0.17 -19.87
CA ARG A 253 -0.02 -0.11 -21.24
C ARG A 253 0.15 1.32 -21.73
N THR A 254 -0.88 2.16 -21.62
CA THR A 254 -0.83 3.58 -22.03
C THR A 254 0.31 4.35 -21.34
N ILE A 255 0.60 4.04 -20.07
CA ILE A 255 1.69 4.70 -19.34
C ILE A 255 3.05 4.13 -19.77
N LEU A 256 3.17 2.81 -19.88
CA LEU A 256 4.41 2.12 -20.24
C LEU A 256 4.86 2.41 -21.67
N GLU A 257 3.94 2.66 -22.59
CA GLU A 257 4.28 3.07 -23.97
C GLU A 257 5.07 4.39 -24.01
N LYS A 258 4.79 5.35 -23.11
CA LYS A 258 5.51 6.63 -23.04
C LYS A 258 6.62 6.67 -21.98
N GLU A 259 6.48 5.92 -20.89
CA GLU A 259 7.48 5.80 -19.82
C GLU A 259 7.79 4.31 -19.52
N PRO A 260 8.52 3.60 -20.40
CA PRO A 260 8.76 2.15 -20.26
C PRO A 260 9.52 1.77 -18.99
N ASP A 261 10.33 2.68 -18.45
CA ASP A 261 11.11 2.46 -17.23
C ASP A 261 10.40 2.91 -15.94
N ILE A 262 9.13 3.33 -15.99
CA ILE A 262 8.46 3.93 -14.84
C ILE A 262 8.43 3.04 -13.59
N MET A 263 8.26 1.73 -13.76
CA MET A 263 8.25 0.77 -12.64
C MET A 263 9.64 0.57 -12.01
N LYS A 264 10.72 0.77 -12.78
CA LYS A 264 12.10 0.68 -12.26
C LYS A 264 12.41 1.83 -11.29
N LYS A 265 11.76 2.98 -11.45
CA LYS A 265 11.92 4.16 -10.58
C LYS A 265 11.38 3.94 -9.15
N SER A 266 10.61 2.88 -8.93
CA SER A 266 10.02 2.54 -7.62
C SER A 266 10.55 1.24 -7.01
N PHE A 267 11.65 0.70 -7.54
CA PHE A 267 12.27 -0.52 -7.03
C PHE A 267 12.64 -0.38 -5.54
N LEU A 268 12.35 -1.42 -4.75
CA LEU A 268 12.50 -1.48 -3.29
C LEU A 268 11.65 -0.45 -2.52
N GLY A 269 10.60 0.09 -3.14
CA GLY A 269 9.62 0.94 -2.47
C GLY A 269 8.83 0.17 -1.39
N LYS A 270 9.12 0.45 -0.11
CA LYS A 270 8.57 -0.23 1.09
C LYS A 270 7.12 -0.71 0.98
N ALA A 271 6.18 0.18 0.65
CA ALA A 271 4.74 -0.08 0.76
C ALA A 271 4.05 -0.42 -0.57
N GLY A 272 4.71 -0.23 -1.71
CA GLY A 272 4.06 -0.33 -3.02
C GLY A 272 4.86 -0.97 -4.14
N ASP A 273 6.10 -1.38 -3.90
CA ASP A 273 6.86 -2.13 -4.90
C ASP A 273 6.32 -3.57 -5.04
N LEU A 274 5.95 -3.93 -6.26
CA LEU A 274 5.45 -5.26 -6.65
C LEU A 274 6.44 -5.98 -7.57
N THR A 275 7.72 -5.60 -7.56
CA THR A 275 8.76 -6.26 -8.37
C THR A 275 8.88 -7.74 -8.04
N TRP A 276 8.86 -8.11 -6.75
CA TRP A 276 8.93 -9.52 -6.35
C TRP A 276 7.70 -10.31 -6.81
N TYR A 277 6.50 -9.74 -6.71
CA TYR A 277 5.29 -10.33 -7.26
C TYR A 277 5.45 -10.65 -8.76
N ARG A 278 5.96 -9.70 -9.55
CA ARG A 278 6.21 -9.91 -10.98
C ARG A 278 7.27 -10.98 -11.27
N CYS A 279 8.24 -11.18 -10.38
CA CYS A 279 9.25 -12.24 -10.53
C CYS A 279 8.69 -13.64 -10.29
N ILE A 280 7.63 -13.78 -9.49
CA ILE A 280 7.12 -15.10 -9.05
C ILE A 280 5.76 -15.47 -9.64
N THR A 281 5.02 -14.51 -10.21
CA THR A 281 3.73 -14.78 -10.85
C THR A 281 3.91 -15.42 -12.22
N ASP A 282 3.11 -16.43 -12.53
CA ASP A 282 2.97 -17.04 -13.85
C ASP A 282 1.76 -16.50 -14.62
N LYS A 283 0.98 -15.57 -14.03
CA LYS A 283 -0.21 -15.00 -14.65
C LYS A 283 0.13 -14.08 -15.82
N ALA A 284 -0.49 -14.37 -16.95
CA ALA A 284 -0.43 -13.54 -18.15
C ALA A 284 -1.31 -12.29 -18.03
N LEU A 285 -1.03 -11.29 -18.86
CA LEU A 285 -1.93 -10.16 -19.08
C LEU A 285 -3.19 -10.62 -19.86
N PRO A 286 -4.33 -9.90 -19.72
CA PRO A 286 -5.54 -10.22 -20.46
C PRO A 286 -5.30 -10.14 -21.97
N LYS A 287 -5.94 -11.03 -22.72
CA LYS A 287 -5.91 -11.02 -24.20
C LYS A 287 -6.84 -9.97 -24.79
N GLU A 288 -7.95 -9.70 -24.11
CA GLU A 288 -8.89 -8.66 -24.49
C GLU A 288 -8.24 -7.29 -24.30
N GLU A 289 -8.33 -6.45 -25.33
CA GLU A 289 -7.78 -5.10 -25.29
C GLU A 289 -8.91 -4.07 -25.35
N HIS A 290 -8.88 -3.14 -24.42
CA HIS A 290 -9.72 -1.95 -24.42
C HIS A 290 -8.88 -0.69 -24.43
N SER A 291 -9.48 0.42 -24.86
CA SER A 291 -8.93 1.77 -24.76
C SER A 291 -9.62 2.56 -23.66
N LEU A 292 -8.87 3.34 -22.87
CA LEU A 292 -9.46 4.22 -21.84
C LEU A 292 -10.51 5.22 -22.39
N ALA A 293 -10.53 5.46 -23.71
CA ALA A 293 -11.54 6.27 -24.39
C ALA A 293 -12.96 5.67 -24.31
N GLU A 294 -13.08 4.37 -24.12
CA GLU A 294 -14.35 3.65 -24.06
C GLU A 294 -15.00 3.70 -22.66
N LEU A 295 -14.26 4.14 -21.64
CA LEU A 295 -14.79 4.30 -20.29
C LEU A 295 -15.81 5.45 -20.23
N PRO A 296 -16.89 5.32 -19.44
CA PRO A 296 -17.84 6.40 -19.24
C PRO A 296 -17.16 7.71 -18.78
N MET A 297 -17.66 8.85 -19.23
CA MET A 297 -17.11 10.15 -18.85
C MET A 297 -17.17 10.43 -17.34
N THR A 298 -18.06 9.77 -16.61
CA THR A 298 -18.24 10.00 -15.16
C THR A 298 -18.21 8.69 -14.41
N LYS A 299 -17.50 8.68 -13.27
CA LYS A 299 -17.59 7.62 -12.28
C LYS A 299 -17.95 8.22 -10.92
N VAL A 300 -19.01 7.67 -10.34
CA VAL A 300 -19.44 7.93 -8.95
C VAL A 300 -19.14 6.69 -8.11
N PHE A 301 -18.53 6.92 -6.95
CA PHE A 301 -18.31 5.93 -5.90
C PHE A 301 -19.24 6.33 -4.74
N ASN A 302 -20.43 5.73 -4.70
CA ASN A 302 -21.52 6.15 -3.82
C ASN A 302 -21.20 5.97 -2.33
N GLU A 303 -20.60 4.84 -1.95
CA GLU A 303 -20.24 4.55 -0.56
C GLU A 303 -19.04 5.39 -0.13
N THR A 304 -18.06 5.55 -1.01
CA THR A 304 -16.92 6.44 -0.75
C THR A 304 -17.35 7.91 -0.72
N GLY A 305 -18.41 8.27 -1.44
CA GLY A 305 -18.95 9.62 -1.56
C GLY A 305 -18.03 10.55 -2.35
N ILE A 306 -17.56 10.07 -3.50
CA ILE A 306 -16.70 10.82 -4.44
C ILE A 306 -17.22 10.65 -5.86
N ALA A 307 -17.03 11.66 -6.69
CA ALA A 307 -17.29 11.60 -8.12
C ALA A 307 -16.13 12.21 -8.91
N THR A 308 -15.91 11.70 -10.11
CA THR A 308 -14.96 12.23 -11.09
C THR A 308 -15.64 12.28 -12.45
N MET A 309 -15.54 13.44 -13.09
CA MET A 309 -16.14 13.74 -14.38
C MET A 309 -15.03 14.16 -15.33
N HIS A 310 -15.02 13.61 -16.53
CA HIS A 310 -13.99 13.80 -17.55
C HIS A 310 -14.66 14.10 -18.89
N THR A 311 -14.04 14.95 -19.68
CA THR A 311 -14.45 15.17 -21.09
C THR A 311 -13.74 14.22 -22.04
N SER A 312 -12.54 13.74 -21.68
CA SER A 312 -11.80 12.78 -22.49
C SER A 312 -10.80 11.97 -21.65
N LEU A 313 -11.10 10.70 -21.35
CA LEU A 313 -10.14 9.81 -20.68
C LEU A 313 -9.11 9.20 -21.64
N GLY A 314 -9.41 9.14 -22.94
CA GLY A 314 -8.50 8.65 -23.98
C GLY A 314 -7.49 9.68 -24.48
N ASP A 315 -7.79 10.98 -24.36
CA ASP A 315 -6.90 12.09 -24.76
C ASP A 315 -6.71 13.05 -23.58
N ILE A 316 -5.69 12.74 -22.76
CA ILE A 316 -5.40 13.45 -21.50
C ILE A 316 -5.09 14.93 -21.73
N GLU A 317 -4.45 15.29 -22.84
CA GLU A 317 -4.07 16.68 -23.12
C GLU A 317 -5.28 17.58 -23.35
N LYS A 318 -6.40 17.00 -23.80
CA LYS A 318 -7.68 17.70 -24.00
C LYS A 318 -8.69 17.44 -22.87
N ASN A 319 -8.30 16.69 -21.84
CA ASN A 319 -9.20 16.33 -20.76
C ASN A 319 -9.43 17.50 -19.81
N ALA A 320 -10.62 18.09 -19.85
CA ALA A 320 -11.19 18.83 -18.73
C ALA A 320 -11.79 17.84 -17.72
N MET A 321 -11.31 17.88 -16.48
CA MET A 321 -11.72 17.01 -15.38
C MET A 321 -12.26 17.82 -14.21
N LEU A 322 -13.31 17.32 -13.56
CA LEU A 322 -13.80 17.78 -12.27
C LEU A 322 -13.82 16.61 -11.29
N SER A 323 -13.31 16.82 -10.09
CA SER A 323 -13.49 15.90 -8.97
C SER A 323 -14.39 16.52 -7.91
N PHE A 324 -15.14 15.69 -7.20
CA PHE A 324 -16.08 16.08 -6.15
C PHE A 324 -16.04 15.11 -4.99
N ARG A 325 -16.26 15.61 -3.76
CA ARG A 325 -16.38 14.80 -2.56
C ARG A 325 -17.52 15.27 -1.66
N SER A 326 -18.39 14.34 -1.28
CA SER A 326 -19.35 14.47 -0.18
C SER A 326 -19.56 13.08 0.41
N SER A 327 -18.86 12.80 1.50
CA SER A 327 -18.48 11.45 1.92
C SER A 327 -18.98 11.12 3.32
N PRO A 328 -19.63 9.96 3.51
CA PRO A 328 -20.07 9.51 4.84
C PRO A 328 -18.90 9.26 5.80
N TYR A 329 -17.67 9.09 5.27
CA TYR A 329 -16.45 8.95 6.07
C TYR A 329 -16.08 10.25 6.83
N GLY A 330 -16.69 11.39 6.47
CA GLY A 330 -16.43 12.66 7.13
C GLY A 330 -14.99 13.15 6.92
N SER A 331 -14.36 13.63 7.99
CA SER A 331 -13.02 14.24 7.99
C SER A 331 -12.04 13.56 8.95
N THR A 332 -12.34 12.33 9.37
CA THR A 332 -11.46 11.55 10.23
C THR A 332 -10.24 11.02 9.48
N SER A 333 -9.27 10.49 10.21
CA SER A 333 -8.12 9.78 9.65
C SER A 333 -7.35 10.65 8.65
N HIS A 334 -7.10 10.18 7.42
CA HIS A 334 -6.44 10.97 6.39
C HIS A 334 -7.39 11.72 5.46
N ALA A 335 -8.71 11.63 5.64
CA ALA A 335 -9.66 12.46 4.92
C ALA A 335 -9.58 13.93 5.36
N LEU A 336 -10.03 14.83 4.50
CA LEU A 336 -10.06 16.28 4.74
C LEU A 336 -11.48 16.71 5.13
N ALA A 337 -11.64 17.88 5.73
CA ALA A 337 -12.95 18.50 5.97
C ALA A 337 -13.44 19.23 4.71
N ASN A 338 -13.56 18.49 3.62
CA ASN A 338 -13.88 19.01 2.28
C ASN A 338 -15.19 18.42 1.73
N GLN A 339 -16.23 18.37 2.57
CA GLN A 339 -17.55 17.95 2.12
C GLN A 339 -18.10 18.99 1.13
N ASN A 340 -18.80 18.51 0.10
CA ASN A 340 -19.27 19.27 -1.06
C ASN A 340 -18.18 20.05 -1.81
N ALA A 341 -16.90 19.72 -1.59
CA ALA A 341 -15.81 20.40 -2.29
C ALA A 341 -15.61 19.83 -3.69
N PHE A 342 -15.17 20.68 -4.61
CA PHE A 342 -14.75 20.28 -5.96
C PHE A 342 -13.30 20.71 -6.26
N ASN A 343 -12.66 20.04 -7.22
CA ASN A 343 -11.43 20.51 -7.86
C ASN A 343 -11.57 20.40 -9.39
N THR A 344 -10.84 21.22 -10.14
CA THR A 344 -10.85 21.23 -11.60
C THR A 344 -9.45 21.07 -12.18
N PHE A 345 -9.38 20.45 -13.35
CA PHE A 345 -8.13 20.15 -14.04
C PHE A 345 -8.32 20.29 -15.55
N TYR A 346 -7.26 20.68 -16.25
CA TYR A 346 -7.19 20.63 -17.71
C TYR A 346 -5.83 20.08 -18.13
N GLY A 347 -5.79 19.18 -19.11
CA GLY A 347 -4.54 18.61 -19.60
C GLY A 347 -3.75 17.87 -18.51
N GLY A 348 -4.46 17.29 -17.53
CA GLY A 348 -3.86 16.63 -16.36
C GLY A 348 -3.28 17.58 -15.30
N LYS A 349 -3.49 18.89 -15.39
CA LYS A 349 -2.98 19.89 -14.40
C LYS A 349 -4.14 20.58 -13.69
N ALA A 350 -4.01 20.77 -12.37
CA ALA A 350 -5.04 21.41 -11.56
C ALA A 350 -5.14 22.93 -11.78
N ILE A 351 -6.35 23.48 -11.64
CA ILE A 351 -6.65 24.92 -11.73
C ILE A 351 -7.30 25.39 -10.42
N PHE A 352 -8.61 25.16 -10.24
CA PHE A 352 -9.24 25.30 -8.92
C PHE A 352 -8.96 24.05 -8.10
N TYR A 353 -8.24 24.19 -7.00
CA TYR A 353 -7.73 23.05 -6.26
C TYR A 353 -7.62 23.35 -4.77
N SER A 354 -7.90 22.35 -3.94
CA SER A 354 -7.71 22.41 -2.49
C SER A 354 -6.29 22.82 -2.14
N SER A 355 -6.17 23.81 -1.26
CA SER A 355 -4.93 24.52 -0.95
C SER A 355 -4.22 23.98 0.31
N GLY A 356 -3.09 24.59 0.65
CA GLY A 356 -2.28 24.21 1.80
C GLY A 356 -1.27 23.11 1.49
N HIS A 357 -0.58 22.65 2.54
CA HIS A 357 0.49 21.66 2.44
C HIS A 357 0.37 20.68 3.60
N ARG A 358 0.62 19.39 3.36
CA ARG A 358 0.71 18.41 4.43
C ARG A 358 2.03 18.58 5.19
N THR A 359 1.99 19.30 6.30
CA THR A 359 3.12 19.54 7.21
C THR A 359 3.28 18.47 8.29
N GLY A 360 2.19 17.76 8.60
CA GLY A 360 2.15 16.71 9.62
C GLY A 360 0.81 15.96 9.62
N PHE A 361 0.20 15.83 10.79
CA PHE A 361 -1.10 15.14 10.94
C PHE A 361 -2.11 15.97 11.75
N THR A 362 -1.66 16.56 12.87
CA THR A 362 -2.47 17.37 13.80
C THR A 362 -1.80 18.68 14.22
N ASP A 363 -0.80 19.16 13.46
CA ASP A 363 -0.23 20.50 13.70
C ASP A 363 -1.20 21.60 13.25
N ASP A 364 -0.95 22.83 13.70
CA ASP A 364 -1.82 23.98 13.45
C ASP A 364 -2.10 24.21 11.96
N HIS A 365 -1.09 24.10 11.11
CA HIS A 365 -1.28 24.25 9.66
C HIS A 365 -2.16 23.12 9.11
N CYS A 366 -1.95 21.88 9.54
CA CYS A 366 -2.85 20.77 9.19
C CYS A 366 -4.30 21.06 9.63
N MET A 367 -4.52 21.51 10.86
CA MET A 367 -5.85 21.67 11.44
C MET A 367 -6.59 22.91 10.93
N TYR A 368 -5.86 23.97 10.62
CA TYR A 368 -6.44 25.26 10.27
C TYR A 368 -6.29 25.60 8.78
N SER A 369 -5.22 25.20 8.10
CA SER A 369 -4.94 25.72 6.75
C SER A 369 -4.77 24.64 5.68
N TYR A 370 -5.10 23.39 5.99
CA TYR A 370 -4.99 22.28 5.04
C TYR A 370 -6.18 21.31 5.11
N ARG A 371 -6.48 20.72 6.28
CA ARG A 371 -7.67 19.86 6.45
C ARG A 371 -8.95 20.65 6.60
N ASN A 372 -8.85 21.90 7.02
CA ASN A 372 -9.99 22.74 7.35
C ASN A 372 -10.80 23.12 6.10
N THR A 373 -12.12 23.25 6.22
CA THR A 373 -13.02 23.66 5.14
C THR A 373 -12.53 24.90 4.39
N ARG A 374 -11.92 25.87 5.09
CA ARG A 374 -11.38 27.11 4.48
C ARG A 374 -10.34 26.88 3.37
N ALA A 375 -9.71 25.71 3.33
CA ALA A 375 -8.68 25.38 2.34
C ALA A 375 -9.28 24.81 1.04
N HIS A 376 -10.59 24.60 0.98
CA HIS A 376 -11.25 23.84 -0.09
C HIS A 376 -12.25 24.71 -0.85
N ASN A 377 -12.53 24.34 -2.11
CA ASN A 377 -13.58 24.97 -2.90
C ASN A 377 -14.96 24.47 -2.43
N SER A 378 -15.37 24.92 -1.25
CA SER A 378 -16.63 24.58 -0.58
C SER A 378 -17.14 25.80 0.22
N ILE A 379 -18.20 25.62 1.03
CA ILE A 379 -18.78 26.64 1.92
C ILE A 379 -18.71 26.17 3.37
#